data_AF-A0A7Y3CC97-F1
#
_entry.id   AF-A0A7Y3CC97-F1
#
_cell.length_a   1.000
_cell.length_b   1.000
_cell.length_c   1.000
_cell.angle_alpha   90.00
_cell.angle_beta   90.00
_cell.angle_gamma   90.00
#
_symmetry.space_group_name_H-M   'P 1'
#
loop_
_entity.id
_entity.type
_entity.pdbx_description
1 polymer ?
#
loop_
_entity_poly.entity_id
_entity_poly.type
_entity_poly.pdbx_seq_one_letter_code
_entity_poly.pdbx_strand_id
1 'polypeptide(L)'
;PDYNMEYSFKQEANYVIIEHKDGTLARYDVLEKNSVVPEEGDMVYPGDFLGMAGTYDKKENKQLRFRVYYLNKLEDEMLWGSRKMSDGNSFYSHLNPVFMTKEGATRLKKGDFTTAMINDELITEEMTKREKRKRLK
;
A
#
# COMPACT_ATOMS: atom_id res chain seq x y z
N PRO A 1 19.10 10.18 -29.50
CA PRO A 1 18.74 9.49 -28.24
C PRO A 1 19.99 9.29 -27.39
N ASP A 2 19.99 9.80 -26.16
CA ASP A 2 21.12 9.69 -25.24
C ASP A 2 21.04 8.33 -24.51
N TYR A 3 21.99 7.45 -24.77
CA TYR A 3 21.96 6.03 -24.36
C TYR A 3 22.63 5.75 -23.00
N ASN A 4 23.06 6.78 -22.27
CA ASN A 4 23.76 6.66 -21.00
C ASN A 4 22.83 6.81 -19.78
N MET A 5 21.80 5.97 -19.68
CA MET A 5 21.08 5.82 -18.41
C MET A 5 21.74 4.71 -17.58
N GLU A 6 22.52 5.10 -16.58
CA GLU A 6 22.99 4.17 -15.54
C GLU A 6 21.79 3.73 -14.69
N TYR A 7 21.35 2.48 -14.88
CA TYR A 7 20.36 1.86 -14.02
C TYR A 7 21.06 1.21 -12.82
N SER A 8 20.73 1.67 -11.61
CA SER A 8 21.10 0.96 -10.38
C SER A 8 19.89 0.17 -9.88
N PHE A 9 20.08 -1.13 -9.65
CA PHE A 9 19.07 -1.97 -9.02
C PHE A 9 19.15 -1.79 -7.51
N LYS A 10 18.05 -1.36 -6.88
CA LYS A 10 17.91 -1.35 -5.42
C LYS A 10 17.00 -2.49 -5.01
N GLN A 11 17.58 -3.47 -4.31
CA GLN A 11 16.90 -4.71 -3.91
C GLN A 11 15.91 -4.47 -2.75
N GLU A 12 16.14 -3.47 -1.91
CA GLU A 12 15.36 -3.23 -0.70
C GLU A 12 14.97 -1.76 -0.56
N ALA A 13 13.70 -1.53 -0.27
CA ALA A 13 13.16 -0.22 0.06
C ALA A 13 12.33 -0.35 1.35
N ASN A 14 12.28 0.71 2.16
CA ASN A 14 11.50 0.68 3.39
C ASN A 14 10.00 0.61 3.05
N TYR A 15 9.25 -0.12 3.85
CA TYR A 15 7.83 -0.31 3.63
C TYR A 15 7.08 -0.50 4.96
N VAL A 16 5.77 -0.31 4.91
CA VAL A 16 4.82 -0.67 5.97
C VAL A 16 3.75 -1.58 5.38
N ILE A 17 3.33 -2.59 6.14
CA ILE A 17 2.17 -3.42 5.84
C ILE A 17 1.11 -3.17 6.90
N ILE A 18 -0.09 -2.79 6.46
CA ILE A 18 -1.26 -2.65 7.31
C ILE A 18 -2.19 -3.83 7.05
N GLU A 19 -2.52 -4.56 8.10
CA GLU A 19 -3.57 -5.59 8.09
C GLU A 19 -4.92 -4.94 8.39
N HIS A 20 -5.88 -5.11 7.48
CA HIS A 20 -7.24 -4.64 7.64
C HIS A 20 -8.10 -5.70 8.31
N LYS A 21 -9.20 -5.27 8.95
CA LYS A 21 -10.12 -6.17 9.67
C LYS A 21 -10.78 -7.23 8.79
N ASP A 22 -10.85 -7.00 7.48
CA ASP A 22 -11.38 -7.93 6.50
C ASP A 22 -10.35 -8.98 6.03
N GLY A 23 -9.12 -8.95 6.57
CA GLY A 23 -8.03 -9.85 6.23
C GLY A 23 -7.23 -9.44 4.99
N THR A 24 -7.52 -8.27 4.40
CA THR A 24 -6.67 -7.70 3.34
C THR A 24 -5.42 -7.04 3.92
N LEU A 25 -4.35 -7.04 3.13
CA LEU A 25 -3.06 -6.46 3.46
C LEU A 25 -2.80 -5.29 2.50
N ALA A 26 -2.53 -4.11 3.05
CA ALA A 26 -2.11 -2.94 2.30
C ALA A 26 -0.62 -2.68 2.52
N ARG A 27 0.15 -2.70 1.43
CA ARG A 27 1.60 -2.44 1.47
C ARG A 27 1.92 -1.08 0.87
N TYR A 28 2.60 -0.25 1.66
CA TYR A 28 3.14 1.05 1.31
C TYR A 28 4.65 0.93 1.20
N ASP A 29 5.20 0.98 0.00
CA ASP A 29 6.60 0.67 -0.30
C ASP A 29 7.31 1.87 -0.92
N VAL A 30 8.64 1.86 -0.93
CA VAL A 30 9.50 2.99 -1.32
C VAL A 30 9.38 4.15 -0.32
N LEU A 31 9.36 3.86 0.97
CA LEU A 31 9.34 4.89 2.02
C LEU A 31 10.75 5.44 2.31
N GLU A 32 10.82 6.72 2.64
CA GLU A 32 12.07 7.40 2.98
C GLU A 32 12.65 6.86 4.29
N LYS A 33 13.98 6.70 4.33
CA LYS A 33 14.68 6.20 5.52
C LYS A 33 14.41 7.11 6.71
N ASN A 34 14.15 6.52 7.87
CA ASN A 34 13.83 7.21 9.13
C ASN A 34 12.54 8.06 9.08
N SER A 35 11.69 7.89 8.06
CA SER A 35 10.39 8.58 8.00
C SER A 35 9.22 7.71 8.46
N VAL A 36 9.42 6.39 8.55
CA VAL A 36 8.40 5.44 9.01
C VAL A 36 8.16 5.67 10.49
N VAL A 37 6.90 5.88 10.87
CA VAL A 37 6.48 6.17 12.25
C VAL A 37 5.92 4.96 12.99
N PRO A 38 5.03 4.13 12.40
CA PRO A 38 4.45 2.99 13.11
C PRO A 38 5.49 1.92 13.43
N GLU A 39 5.38 1.30 14.60
CA GLU A 39 6.11 0.10 15.00
C GLU A 39 5.27 -1.17 14.73
N GLU A 40 5.90 -2.34 14.75
CA GLU A 40 5.20 -3.61 14.57
C GLU A 40 4.18 -3.83 15.70
N GLY A 41 2.92 -4.10 15.32
CA GLY A 41 1.81 -4.29 16.26
C GLY A 41 1.05 -3.01 16.60
N ASP A 42 1.49 -1.84 16.13
CA ASP A 42 0.74 -0.60 16.31
C ASP A 42 -0.59 -0.62 15.56
N MET A 43 -1.62 -0.10 16.22
CA MET A 43 -2.90 0.17 15.58
C MET A 43 -2.86 1.56 14.96
N VAL A 44 -2.98 1.63 13.63
CA VAL A 44 -3.10 2.89 12.87
C VAL A 44 -4.53 3.10 12.39
N TYR A 45 -4.92 4.36 12.27
CA TYR A 45 -6.23 4.77 11.77
C TYR A 45 -6.12 5.46 10.41
N PRO A 46 -7.22 5.50 9.62
CA PRO A 46 -7.24 6.29 8.40
C PRO A 46 -6.80 7.74 8.67
N GLY A 47 -5.94 8.26 7.79
CA GLY A 47 -5.37 9.60 7.90
C GLY A 47 -4.20 9.74 8.88
N ASP A 48 -3.79 8.69 9.60
CA ASP A 48 -2.57 8.70 10.39
C ASP A 48 -1.34 8.74 9.47
N PHE A 49 -0.28 9.40 9.95
CA PHE A 49 0.96 9.53 9.20
C PHE A 49 1.77 8.23 9.29
N LEU A 50 1.98 7.56 8.15
CA LEU A 50 2.75 6.31 8.09
C LEU A 50 4.23 6.54 7.76
N GLY A 51 4.52 7.53 6.93
CA GLY A 51 5.87 7.90 6.51
C GLY A 51 5.90 8.72 5.22
N MET A 52 7.09 9.19 4.86
CA MET A 52 7.30 9.98 3.64
C MET A 52 7.54 9.08 2.44
N ALA A 53 6.97 9.44 1.29
CA ALA A 53 7.32 8.82 0.01
C ALA A 53 8.80 9.07 -0.30
N GLY A 54 9.53 8.00 -0.62
CA GLY A 54 10.94 8.01 -0.95
C GLY A 54 11.19 8.15 -2.45
N THR A 55 12.42 7.84 -2.86
CA THR A 55 12.89 7.92 -4.26
C THR A 55 13.45 6.57 -4.69
N TYR A 56 13.00 6.04 -5.82
CA TYR A 56 13.53 4.79 -6.36
C TYR A 56 14.66 5.05 -7.36
N ASP A 57 14.45 6.01 -8.26
CA ASP A 57 15.34 6.36 -9.37
C ASP A 57 16.07 7.70 -9.08
N LYS A 58 15.57 8.83 -9.59
CA LYS A 58 16.19 10.15 -9.43
C LYS A 58 15.74 10.79 -8.13
N LYS A 59 16.58 11.68 -7.57
CA LYS A 59 16.29 12.34 -6.28
C LYS A 59 15.03 13.22 -6.33
N GLU A 60 14.74 13.80 -7.49
CA GLU A 60 13.54 14.60 -7.74
C GLU A 60 12.25 13.75 -7.84
N ASN A 61 12.38 12.45 -8.15
CA ASN A 61 11.25 11.56 -8.40
C ASN A 61 10.82 10.86 -7.11
N LYS A 62 10.05 11.60 -6.30
CA LYS A 62 9.38 11.05 -5.13
C LYS A 62 8.23 10.14 -5.58
N GLN A 63 8.22 8.89 -5.12
CA GLN A 63 7.20 7.91 -5.50
C GLN A 63 6.79 7.04 -4.32
N LEU A 64 5.53 6.63 -4.33
CA LEU A 64 4.96 5.64 -3.42
C LEU A 64 4.49 4.46 -4.26
N ARG A 65 4.85 3.24 -3.85
CA ARG A 65 4.27 2.02 -4.42
C ARG A 65 3.24 1.48 -3.45
N PHE A 66 2.00 1.41 -3.91
CA PHE A 66 0.88 0.95 -3.10
C PHE A 66 0.24 -0.28 -3.74
N ARG A 67 -0.03 -1.31 -2.92
CA ARG A 67 -0.74 -2.52 -3.35
C ARG A 67 -1.61 -3.03 -2.21
N VAL A 68 -2.78 -3.55 -2.58
CA VAL A 68 -3.66 -4.29 -1.66
C VAL A 68 -3.74 -5.73 -2.14
N TYR A 69 -3.66 -6.68 -1.22
CA TYR A 69 -3.68 -8.11 -1.53
C TYR A 69 -4.25 -8.92 -0.38
N TYR A 70 -4.66 -10.15 -0.67
CA TYR A 70 -5.21 -11.07 0.33
C TYR A 70 -4.69 -12.48 0.09
N LEU A 71 -4.66 -13.29 1.14
CA LEU A 71 -4.28 -14.69 1.06
C LEU A 71 -5.39 -15.47 0.36
N ASN A 72 -5.04 -16.19 -0.71
CA ASN A 72 -5.97 -17.06 -1.40
C ASN A 72 -6.41 -18.21 -0.48
N LYS A 73 -7.64 -18.70 -0.69
CA LYS A 73 -8.02 -20.00 -0.17
C LYS A 73 -7.20 -21.04 -0.93
N LEU A 74 -6.31 -21.70 -0.21
CA LEU A 74 -5.44 -22.73 -0.75
C LEU A 74 -5.96 -24.07 -0.24
N GLU A 75 -6.01 -25.05 -1.12
CA GLU A 75 -6.30 -26.43 -0.73
C GLU A 75 -5.15 -26.97 0.12
N ASP A 76 -5.43 -27.85 1.08
CA ASP A 76 -4.45 -28.36 2.04
C ASP A 76 -3.24 -29.01 1.34
N GLU A 77 -3.46 -29.69 0.22
CA GLU A 77 -2.38 -30.27 -0.60
C GLU A 77 -1.40 -29.21 -1.13
N MET A 78 -1.85 -27.96 -1.32
CA MET A 78 -0.98 -26.84 -1.75
C MET A 78 -0.21 -26.18 -0.61
N LEU A 79 -0.72 -26.30 0.63
CA LEU A 79 -0.04 -25.79 1.82
C LEU A 79 1.08 -26.74 2.29
N TRP A 80 0.86 -28.05 2.14
CA TRP A 80 1.72 -29.08 2.73
C TRP A 80 2.45 -29.97 1.70
N GLY A 81 2.13 -29.85 0.41
CA GLY A 81 2.74 -30.62 -0.67
C GLY A 81 3.99 -29.98 -1.30
N SER A 82 4.78 -30.79 -2.02
CA SER A 82 5.95 -30.34 -2.78
C SER A 82 5.52 -29.58 -4.04
N ARG A 83 5.79 -28.27 -4.10
CA ARG A 83 5.43 -27.41 -5.25
C ARG A 83 6.49 -27.41 -6.34
N LYS A 84 6.06 -27.42 -7.61
CA LYS A 84 6.90 -27.16 -8.78
C LYS A 84 6.76 -25.70 -9.18
N MET A 85 7.85 -25.12 -9.69
CA MET A 85 7.88 -23.73 -10.17
C MET A 85 6.84 -23.45 -11.28
N SER A 86 6.39 -24.49 -11.98
CA SER A 86 5.37 -24.44 -13.04
C SER A 86 3.94 -24.25 -12.54
N ASP A 87 3.68 -24.41 -11.24
CA ASP A 87 2.32 -24.53 -10.71
C ASP A 87 1.55 -23.19 -10.69
N GLY A 88 2.20 -22.08 -11.10
CA GLY A 88 1.56 -20.81 -11.49
C GLY A 88 0.79 -20.05 -10.39
N ASN A 89 0.58 -20.67 -9.23
CA ASN A 89 -0.33 -20.18 -8.22
C ASN A 89 0.42 -19.37 -7.15
N SER A 90 0.15 -18.06 -7.14
CA SER A 90 0.55 -17.17 -6.05
C SER A 90 -0.34 -17.41 -4.83
N PHE A 91 0.27 -17.48 -3.65
CA PHE A 91 -0.47 -17.51 -2.38
C PHE A 91 -1.31 -16.25 -2.18
N TYR A 92 -0.90 -15.13 -2.78
CA TYR A 92 -1.58 -13.85 -2.65
C TYR A 92 -2.20 -13.43 -3.97
N SER A 93 -3.45 -13.00 -3.91
CA SER A 93 -4.12 -12.30 -5.00
C SER A 93 -4.12 -10.80 -4.73
N HIS A 94 -3.93 -10.03 -5.80
CA HIS A 94 -3.91 -8.57 -5.72
C HIS A 94 -5.27 -7.98 -6.05
N LEU A 95 -5.68 -6.98 -5.27
CA LEU A 95 -6.82 -6.14 -5.56
C LEU A 95 -6.34 -4.90 -6.29
N ASN A 96 -7.09 -4.51 -7.33
CA ASN A 96 -7.04 -3.15 -7.83
C ASN A 96 -7.97 -2.31 -6.93
N PRO A 97 -7.50 -1.31 -6.18
CA PRO A 97 -8.37 -0.51 -5.31
C PRO A 97 -9.21 0.50 -6.08
N VAL A 98 -10.32 0.93 -5.49
CA VAL A 98 -11.05 2.13 -5.92
C VAL A 98 -10.58 3.29 -5.06
N PHE A 99 -10.15 4.38 -5.68
CA PHE A 99 -9.64 5.56 -5.00
C PHE A 99 -10.67 6.69 -5.08
N MET A 100 -10.81 7.44 -4.00
CA MET A 100 -11.61 8.66 -4.00
C MET A 100 -10.76 9.83 -4.53
N THR A 101 -11.19 10.42 -5.64
CA THR A 101 -10.55 11.59 -6.26
C THR A 101 -11.50 12.79 -6.25
N LYS A 102 -11.01 13.97 -6.62
CA LYS A 102 -11.86 15.16 -6.76
C LYS A 102 -13.00 14.99 -7.76
N GLU A 103 -12.85 14.09 -8.73
CA GLU A 103 -13.82 13.76 -9.77
C GLU A 103 -14.76 12.61 -9.36
N GLY A 104 -14.51 11.98 -8.19
CA GLY A 104 -15.29 10.88 -7.65
C GLY A 104 -14.49 9.60 -7.44
N ALA A 105 -15.18 8.50 -7.11
CA ALA A 105 -14.55 7.21 -6.89
C ALA A 105 -14.17 6.53 -8.22
N THR A 106 -12.90 6.18 -8.41
CA THR A 106 -12.41 5.57 -9.65
C THR A 106 -11.21 4.64 -9.45
N ARG A 107 -10.94 3.78 -10.44
CA ARG A 107 -9.73 2.96 -10.51
C ARG A 107 -8.70 3.70 -11.36
N LEU A 108 -7.51 3.90 -10.80
CA LEU A 108 -6.45 4.63 -11.50
C LEU A 108 -5.96 3.83 -12.72
N LYS A 109 -5.77 4.51 -13.85
CA LYS A 109 -5.12 3.92 -15.02
C LYS A 109 -3.68 4.40 -15.11
N LYS A 110 -2.84 3.59 -15.73
CA LYS A 110 -1.43 3.92 -15.94
C LYS A 110 -1.34 5.20 -16.78
N GLY A 111 -0.62 6.20 -16.27
CA GLY A 111 -0.41 7.48 -16.95
C GLY A 111 -1.47 8.55 -16.66
N ASP A 112 -2.49 8.24 -15.86
CA ASP A 112 -3.46 9.23 -15.43
C ASP A 112 -2.89 10.14 -14.34
N PHE A 113 -3.28 11.41 -14.38
CA PHE A 113 -3.02 12.38 -13.32
C PHE A 113 -4.34 12.68 -12.63
N THR A 114 -4.39 12.46 -11.32
CA THR A 114 -5.56 12.78 -10.50
C THR A 114 -5.14 13.36 -9.16
N THR A 115 -6.06 14.06 -8.51
CA THR A 115 -5.87 14.57 -7.15
C THR A 115 -6.74 13.77 -6.20
N ALA A 116 -6.13 13.18 -5.17
CA ALA A 116 -6.86 12.51 -4.11
C ALA A 116 -7.85 13.48 -3.42
N MET A 117 -9.05 12.99 -3.14
CA MET A 117 -9.99 13.70 -2.28
C MET A 117 -9.75 13.26 -0.84
N ILE A 118 -9.53 14.23 0.04
CA ILE A 118 -9.33 14.00 1.47
C ILE A 118 -10.32 14.91 2.19
N ASN A 119 -11.20 14.32 3.00
CA ASN A 119 -12.11 15.04 3.89
C ASN A 119 -12.32 14.22 5.18
N ASP A 120 -12.84 14.88 6.22
CA ASP A 120 -13.02 14.27 7.54
C ASP A 120 -14.09 13.17 7.55
N GLU A 121 -15.06 13.24 6.64
CA GLU A 121 -16.11 12.22 6.52
C GLU A 121 -15.50 10.88 6.08
N LEU A 122 -14.66 10.90 5.03
CA LEU A 122 -13.94 9.72 4.52
C LEU A 122 -12.96 9.16 5.56
N ILE A 123 -12.18 10.03 6.19
CA ILE A 123 -11.20 9.62 7.20
C ILE A 123 -11.87 8.95 8.40
N THR A 124 -13.06 9.41 8.78
CA THR A 124 -13.75 8.91 9.98
C THR A 124 -14.84 7.89 9.67
N GLU A 125 -15.01 7.47 8.42
CA GLU A 125 -16.11 6.59 7.99
C GLU A 125 -16.17 5.30 8.82
N GLU A 126 -15.01 4.65 9.01
CA GLU A 126 -14.89 3.38 9.72
C GLU A 126 -14.61 3.53 11.23
N MET A 127 -14.52 4.76 11.73
CA MET A 127 -14.21 5.02 13.14
C MET A 127 -15.46 4.91 14.03
N THR A 128 -15.31 4.28 15.18
CA THR A 128 -16.31 4.29 16.24
C THR A 128 -16.48 5.68 16.85
N LYS A 129 -17.61 5.92 17.54
CA LYS A 129 -17.84 7.16 18.30
C LYS A 129 -16.75 7.47 19.34
N ARG A 130 -16.06 6.45 19.85
CA ARG A 130 -14.95 6.62 20.80
C ARG A 130 -13.69 7.09 20.09
N GLU A 131 -13.37 6.52 18.93
CA GLU A 131 -12.20 6.87 18.12
C GLU A 131 -12.33 8.28 17.52
N LYS A 132 -13.50 8.65 16.98
CA LYS A 132 -13.76 10.01 16.49
C LYS A 132 -13.51 11.07 17.56
N ARG A 133 -13.92 10.81 18.80
CA ARG A 133 -13.69 11.71 19.94
C ARG A 133 -12.21 11.82 20.34
N LYS A 134 -11.42 10.76 20.15
CA LYS A 134 -9.97 10.77 20.40
C LYS A 134 -9.24 11.59 19.35
N ARG A 135 -9.71 11.58 18.09
CA ARG A 135 -9.12 12.33 16.96
C ARG A 135 -9.40 13.84 17.02
N LEU A 136 -10.55 14.26 17.57
CA LEU A 136 -10.93 15.67 17.69
C LEU A 136 -10.27 16.42 18.86
N LYS A 137 -9.44 15.73 19.65
CA LYS A 137 -8.69 16.30 20.77
C LYS A 137 -7.25 16.51 20.39
#